data_AF-A0A535GL15-F1
#
_entry.id   AF-A0A535GL15-F1
#
_cell.length_a   1.000
_cell.length_b   1.000
_cell.length_c   1.000
_cell.angle_alpha   90.00
_cell.angle_beta   90.00
_cell.angle_gamma   90.00
#
_symmetry.space_group_name_H-M   'P 1'
#
loop_
_entity.id
_entity.type
_entity.pdbx_description
1 polymer ?
#
loop_
_entity_poly.entity_id
_entity_poly.type
_entity_poly.pdbx_seq_one_letter_code
_entity_poly.pdbx_strand_id
1 'polypeptide(L)'
;MGHGAPFPRRDRLAGSPHQISVFLRRSRSEALSNVGLVTRGSIRDLVEAYAQSRDPLYFAPEAVLEQVSLGRLVRGRTAIGAMLRALYLEAFSEVHEELRRVVVDDTRRIGVVESLFTGRHAHETLGLPLTGGQVKVPIVGVYEIEERLIVRGRLYFDVATLLGRFAESHEHEATKRENEQ
;
A
#
# COMPACT_ATOMS: atom_id res chain seq x y z
N MET A 1 8.54 -45.10 25.12
CA MET A 1 9.34 -43.95 24.63
C MET A 1 8.93 -43.73 23.19
N GLY A 2 8.16 -42.67 22.95
CA GLY A 2 7.39 -42.48 21.71
C GLY A 2 8.19 -41.88 20.57
N HIS A 3 8.17 -42.57 19.43
CA HIS A 3 8.66 -42.07 18.15
C HIS A 3 7.76 -40.94 17.62
N GLY A 4 8.38 -39.83 17.23
CA GLY A 4 7.72 -38.64 16.72
C GLY A 4 6.99 -38.89 15.40
N ALA A 5 5.73 -38.44 15.35
CA ALA A 5 4.91 -38.42 14.15
C ALA A 5 5.42 -37.38 13.13
N PRO A 6 5.26 -37.63 11.82
CA PRO A 6 5.65 -36.68 10.78
C PRO A 6 4.64 -35.53 10.66
N PHE A 7 5.13 -34.29 10.62
CA PHE A 7 4.33 -33.11 10.38
C PHE A 7 3.66 -33.16 8.99
N PRO A 8 2.36 -32.83 8.85
CA PRO A 8 1.71 -32.71 7.56
C PRO A 8 2.20 -31.46 6.82
N ARG A 9 2.44 -31.60 5.52
CA ARG A 9 2.72 -30.50 4.59
C ARG A 9 1.52 -29.54 4.61
N ARG A 10 1.76 -28.26 4.95
CA ARG A 10 0.73 -27.23 4.78
C ARG A 10 0.59 -26.93 3.29
N ASP A 11 -0.58 -27.32 2.79
CA ASP A 11 -1.05 -26.94 1.48
C ASP A 11 -1.04 -25.42 1.31
N ARG A 12 -0.59 -25.07 0.11
CA ARG A 12 -0.51 -23.74 -0.48
C ARG A 12 -1.94 -23.19 -0.60
N LEU A 13 -2.36 -22.34 0.33
CA LEU A 13 -3.47 -21.41 0.08
C LEU A 13 -2.95 -20.32 -0.85
N ALA A 14 -3.04 -20.59 -2.15
CA ALA A 14 -2.91 -19.60 -3.20
C ALA A 14 -4.07 -18.60 -3.07
N GLY A 15 -3.82 -17.49 -2.38
CA GLY A 15 -4.65 -16.30 -2.52
C GLY A 15 -4.54 -15.79 -3.95
N SER A 16 -5.66 -15.71 -4.66
CA SER A 16 -5.73 -15.29 -6.05
C SER A 16 -5.05 -13.93 -6.29
N PRO A 17 -4.10 -13.83 -7.26
CA PRO A 17 -3.17 -12.70 -7.37
C PRO A 17 -3.66 -11.45 -8.15
N HIS A 18 -4.96 -11.17 -8.23
CA HIS A 18 -5.51 -10.19 -9.20
C HIS A 18 -6.53 -9.21 -8.61
N GLN A 19 -6.17 -8.23 -7.77
CA GLN A 19 -7.19 -7.22 -7.36
C GLN A 19 -6.79 -5.74 -7.26
N ILE A 20 -5.55 -5.34 -7.55
CA ILE A 20 -5.23 -3.89 -7.53
C ILE A 20 -5.64 -3.20 -8.86
N SER A 21 -5.79 -3.96 -9.95
CA SER A 21 -6.09 -3.43 -11.30
C SER A 21 -7.54 -2.92 -11.52
N VAL A 22 -8.47 -3.07 -10.57
CA VAL A 22 -9.91 -2.84 -10.84
C VAL A 22 -10.44 -1.47 -10.37
N PHE A 23 -9.63 -0.58 -9.79
CA PHE A 23 -10.17 0.32 -8.76
C PHE A 23 -10.68 1.72 -9.15
N LEU A 24 -10.78 2.13 -10.42
CA LEU A 24 -11.38 3.46 -10.76
C LEU A 24 -12.44 3.45 -11.87
N ARG A 25 -12.93 2.27 -12.28
CA ARG A 25 -14.04 2.13 -13.24
C ARG A 25 -15.21 1.32 -12.65
N ARG A 26 -15.60 1.61 -11.40
CA ARG A 26 -16.72 0.90 -10.74
C ARG A 26 -17.96 1.76 -10.55
N SER A 27 -19.09 1.10 -10.71
CA SER A 27 -20.44 1.65 -10.77
C SER A 27 -20.86 2.26 -9.43
N ARG A 28 -21.66 3.34 -9.51
CA ARG A 28 -22.30 4.05 -8.40
C ARG A 28 -23.05 3.12 -7.42
N SER A 29 -23.43 1.91 -7.85
CA SER A 29 -24.09 0.89 -7.03
C SER A 29 -23.17 0.27 -5.95
N GLU A 30 -21.90 -0.03 -6.27
CA GLU A 30 -20.95 -0.61 -5.30
C GLU A 30 -20.43 0.43 -4.30
N ALA A 31 -20.28 1.68 -4.73
CA ALA A 31 -19.95 2.78 -3.83
C ALA A 31 -21.02 2.97 -2.74
N LEU A 32 -22.30 2.78 -3.08
CA LEU A 32 -23.42 2.85 -2.12
C LEU A 32 -23.45 1.63 -1.18
N SER A 33 -23.08 0.45 -1.66
CA SER A 33 -22.89 -0.75 -0.82
C SER A 33 -21.76 -0.57 0.19
N ASN A 34 -20.64 0.06 -0.22
CA ASN A 34 -19.52 0.37 0.67
C ASN A 34 -19.88 1.46 1.70
N VAL A 35 -20.68 2.47 1.33
CA VAL A 35 -21.24 3.44 2.29
C VAL A 35 -22.15 2.75 3.33
N GLY A 36 -22.89 1.72 2.93
CA GLY A 36 -23.67 0.87 3.84
C GLY A 36 -22.82 0.02 4.80
N LEU A 37 -21.64 -0.42 4.38
CA LEU A 37 -20.65 -1.13 5.20
C LEU A 37 -19.95 -0.19 6.20
N VAL A 38 -19.56 1.02 5.76
CA VAL A 38 -18.98 2.08 6.62
C VAL A 38 -19.93 2.46 7.76
N THR A 39 -21.25 2.43 7.50
CA THR A 39 -22.27 2.80 8.49
C THR A 39 -22.68 1.68 9.47
N ARG A 40 -22.20 0.44 9.31
CA ARG A 40 -22.51 -0.68 10.25
C ARG A 40 -21.32 -1.50 10.78
N GLY A 41 -20.13 -1.40 10.19
CA GLY A 41 -18.93 -2.15 10.59
C GLY A 41 -18.13 -1.54 11.76
N SER A 42 -17.22 -2.34 12.33
CA SER A 42 -16.23 -1.93 13.34
C SER A 42 -15.11 -1.06 12.73
N ILE A 43 -14.28 -0.42 13.56
CA ILE A 43 -13.08 0.31 13.08
C ILE A 43 -12.14 -0.66 12.36
N ARG A 44 -12.04 -1.90 12.85
CA ARG A 44 -11.30 -2.95 12.17
C ARG A 44 -11.79 -3.18 10.75
N ASP A 45 -13.09 -3.37 10.56
CA ASP A 45 -13.67 -3.62 9.23
C ASP A 45 -13.39 -2.44 8.29
N LEU A 46 -13.46 -1.21 8.80
CA LEU A 46 -13.12 -0.01 8.04
C LEU A 46 -11.65 -0.01 7.60
N VAL A 47 -10.72 -0.27 8.53
CA VAL A 47 -9.28 -0.21 8.24
C VAL A 47 -8.89 -1.35 7.29
N GLU A 48 -9.44 -2.54 7.47
CA GLU A 48 -9.21 -3.68 6.58
C GLU A 48 -9.77 -3.42 5.18
N ALA A 49 -11.00 -2.91 5.08
CA ALA A 49 -11.60 -2.55 3.79
C ALA A 49 -10.82 -1.44 3.08
N TYR A 50 -10.39 -0.42 3.80
CA TYR A 50 -9.50 0.61 3.26
C TYR A 50 -8.15 0.02 2.83
N ALA A 51 -7.53 -0.83 3.65
CA ALA A 51 -6.22 -1.42 3.34
C ALA A 51 -6.23 -2.23 2.04
N GLN A 52 -7.34 -2.91 1.75
CA GLN A 52 -7.54 -3.73 0.55
C GLN A 52 -7.91 -2.90 -0.68
N SER A 53 -8.71 -1.85 -0.51
CA SER A 53 -9.26 -1.06 -1.61
C SER A 53 -8.43 0.17 -1.98
N ARG A 54 -7.78 0.78 -0.98
CA ARG A 54 -7.22 2.13 -1.04
C ARG A 54 -8.22 3.18 -1.51
N ASP A 55 -9.52 2.96 -1.28
CA ASP A 55 -10.57 3.87 -1.71
C ASP A 55 -10.53 5.17 -0.87
N PRO A 56 -10.41 6.36 -1.48
CA PRO A 56 -10.46 7.61 -0.74
C PRO A 56 -11.79 7.85 -0.01
N LEU A 57 -12.89 7.14 -0.34
CA LEU A 57 -14.17 7.28 0.36
C LEU A 57 -14.10 6.97 1.87
N TYR A 58 -13.11 6.20 2.32
CA TYR A 58 -12.88 5.93 3.74
C TYR A 58 -12.27 7.12 4.51
N PHE A 59 -11.78 8.16 3.84
CA PHE A 59 -11.28 9.38 4.48
C PHE A 59 -12.39 10.37 4.74
N ALA A 60 -12.33 11.16 5.81
CA ALA A 60 -13.23 12.30 6.00
C ALA A 60 -13.06 13.35 4.87
N PRO A 61 -14.08 14.16 4.53
CA PRO A 61 -13.97 15.19 3.49
C PRO A 61 -12.75 16.10 3.68
N GLU A 62 -12.47 16.50 4.92
CA GLU A 62 -11.36 17.38 5.31
C GLU A 62 -10.14 16.63 5.86
N ALA A 63 -10.03 15.32 5.60
CA ALA A 63 -8.96 14.51 6.14
C ALA A 63 -7.58 15.00 5.69
N VAL A 64 -6.58 14.73 6.53
CA VAL A 64 -5.19 15.11 6.25
C VAL A 64 -4.33 13.87 6.15
N LEU A 65 -3.61 13.72 5.04
CA LEU A 65 -2.64 12.65 4.85
C LEU A 65 -1.23 13.23 4.75
N GLU A 66 -0.35 12.80 5.63
CA GLU A 66 1.06 13.16 5.63
C GLU A 66 1.88 12.04 4.98
N GLN A 67 2.62 12.37 3.93
CA GLN A 67 3.70 11.52 3.42
C GLN A 67 4.97 11.92 4.17
N VAL A 68 5.16 11.31 5.34
CA VAL A 68 6.18 11.71 6.32
C VAL A 68 7.56 11.67 5.68
N SER A 69 7.85 10.61 4.92
CA SER A 69 9.13 10.44 4.24
C SER A 69 9.44 11.52 3.20
N LEU A 70 8.42 12.23 2.69
CA LEU A 70 8.57 13.32 1.73
C LEU A 70 8.36 14.72 2.37
N GLY A 71 8.03 14.79 3.66
CA GLY A 71 7.63 16.04 4.33
C GLY A 71 6.40 16.71 3.70
N ARG A 72 5.57 15.96 2.97
CA ARG A 72 4.44 16.49 2.20
C ARG A 72 3.12 16.24 2.92
N LEU A 73 2.30 17.28 3.02
CA LEU A 73 0.96 17.19 3.55
C LEU A 73 -0.09 17.34 2.44
N VAL A 74 -1.07 16.44 2.40
CA VAL A 74 -2.18 16.44 1.46
C VAL A 74 -3.47 16.62 2.26
N ARG A 75 -4.28 17.61 1.89
CA ARG A 75 -5.52 17.96 2.61
C ARG A 75 -6.74 17.73 1.73
N GLY A 76 -7.76 17.12 2.31
CA GLY A 76 -9.04 16.85 1.69
C GLY A 76 -9.10 15.52 0.95
N ARG A 77 -10.23 14.82 1.07
CA ARG A 77 -10.49 13.51 0.45
C ARG A 77 -10.16 13.47 -1.03
N THR A 78 -10.57 14.50 -1.78
CA THR A 78 -10.35 14.59 -3.23
C THR A 78 -8.87 14.62 -3.57
N ALA A 79 -8.07 15.42 -2.85
CA ALA A 79 -6.63 15.51 -3.09
C ALA A 79 -5.90 14.23 -2.68
N ILE A 80 -6.34 13.58 -1.59
CA ILE A 80 -5.84 12.26 -1.18
C ILE A 80 -6.13 11.22 -2.27
N GLY A 81 -7.34 11.20 -2.82
CA GLY A 81 -7.71 10.31 -3.92
C GLY A 81 -6.87 10.53 -5.18
N ALA A 82 -6.63 11.79 -5.57
CA ALA A 82 -5.76 12.12 -6.69
C ALA A 82 -4.32 11.66 -6.47
N MET A 83 -3.80 11.81 -5.24
CA MET A 83 -2.46 11.35 -4.86
C MET A 83 -2.34 9.81 -4.94
N LEU A 84 -3.33 9.08 -4.41
CA LEU A 84 -3.34 7.60 -4.48
C LEU A 84 -3.44 7.13 -5.94
N ARG A 85 -4.29 7.76 -6.75
CA ARG A 85 -4.41 7.45 -8.17
C ARG A 85 -3.09 7.64 -8.92
N ALA A 86 -2.40 8.77 -8.68
CA ALA A 86 -1.10 9.03 -9.28
C ALA A 86 -0.06 7.96 -8.91
N LEU A 87 -0.01 7.55 -7.64
CA LEU A 87 0.93 6.53 -7.18
C LEU A 87 0.63 5.15 -7.76
N TYR A 88 -0.61 4.68 -7.69
CA TYR A 88 -0.95 3.29 -8.00
C TYR A 88 -1.27 3.03 -9.47
N LEU A 89 -1.68 4.05 -10.23
CA LEU A 89 -2.12 3.87 -11.62
C LEU A 89 -1.25 4.58 -12.66
N GLU A 90 -0.52 5.62 -12.28
CA GLU A 90 0.16 6.50 -13.25
C GLU A 90 1.70 6.39 -13.15
N ALA A 91 2.26 6.33 -11.94
CA ALA A 91 3.71 6.34 -11.75
C ALA A 91 4.40 4.99 -12.02
N PHE A 92 3.68 3.88 -11.84
CA PHE A 92 4.24 2.53 -11.90
C PHE A 92 3.38 1.61 -12.78
N SER A 93 4.04 0.70 -13.50
CA SER A 93 3.44 -0.47 -14.14
C SER A 93 3.66 -1.71 -13.29
N GLU A 94 2.94 -2.80 -13.60
CA GLU A 94 3.06 -4.08 -12.88
C GLU A 94 2.86 -3.95 -11.36
N VAL A 95 2.01 -3.00 -10.95
CA VAL A 95 1.81 -2.67 -9.54
C VAL A 95 1.17 -3.84 -8.80
N HIS A 96 1.85 -4.28 -7.74
CA HIS A 96 1.34 -5.23 -6.78
C HIS A 96 1.64 -4.73 -5.37
N GLU A 97 0.65 -4.82 -4.48
CA GLU A 97 0.79 -4.48 -3.07
C GLU A 97 0.30 -5.65 -2.23
N GLU A 98 1.20 -6.19 -1.43
CA GLU A 98 0.91 -7.28 -0.52
C GLU A 98 0.63 -6.71 0.87
N LEU A 99 -0.60 -6.89 1.35
CA LEU A 99 -0.96 -6.53 2.73
C LEU A 99 -0.29 -7.51 3.70
N ARG A 100 0.53 -6.99 4.62
CA ARG A 100 1.27 -7.79 5.61
C ARG A 100 0.55 -7.86 6.94
N ARG A 101 0.13 -6.70 7.47
CA ARG A 101 -0.56 -6.62 8.77
C ARG A 101 -1.59 -5.51 8.78
N VAL A 102 -2.65 -5.75 9.54
CA VAL A 102 -3.60 -4.72 9.97
C VAL A 102 -3.74 -4.81 11.48
N VAL A 103 -3.41 -3.74 12.18
CA VAL A 103 -3.55 -3.62 13.63
C VAL A 103 -4.50 -2.48 13.94
N VAL A 104 -5.43 -2.70 14.85
CA VAL A 104 -6.44 -1.72 15.21
C VAL A 104 -6.50 -1.64 16.72
N ASP A 105 -6.48 -0.42 17.24
CA ASP A 105 -6.80 -0.09 18.63
C ASP A 105 -8.13 0.67 18.63
N ASP A 106 -9.21 -0.03 18.99
CA ASP A 106 -10.56 0.54 19.03
C ASP A 106 -10.72 1.62 20.11
N THR A 107 -9.98 1.51 21.20
CA THR A 107 -10.05 2.46 22.33
C THR A 107 -9.44 3.80 21.94
N ARG A 108 -8.27 3.74 21.30
CA ARG A 108 -7.58 4.94 20.79
C ARG A 108 -8.07 5.38 19.42
N ARG A 109 -8.89 4.57 18.75
CA ARG A 109 -9.38 4.75 17.38
C ARG A 109 -8.24 4.93 16.39
N ILE A 110 -7.25 4.05 16.47
CA ILE A 110 -6.06 4.06 15.60
C ILE A 110 -6.03 2.77 14.79
N GLY A 111 -5.77 2.90 13.49
CA GLY A 111 -5.48 1.80 12.58
C GLY A 111 -4.05 1.87 12.06
N VAL A 112 -3.38 0.73 11.94
CA VAL A 112 -2.06 0.61 11.32
C VAL A 112 -2.14 -0.43 10.21
N VAL A 113 -1.66 -0.06 9.03
CA VAL A 113 -1.59 -0.93 7.85
C VAL A 113 -0.12 -1.06 7.46
N GLU A 114 0.39 -2.28 7.45
CA GLU A 114 1.71 -2.62 6.91
C GLU A 114 1.52 -3.35 5.59
N SER A 115 2.17 -2.88 4.54
CA SER A 115 2.13 -3.50 3.22
C SER A 115 3.48 -3.45 2.53
N LEU A 116 3.61 -4.23 1.47
CA LEU A 116 4.78 -4.27 0.62
C LEU A 116 4.38 -3.93 -0.80
N PHE A 117 4.74 -2.73 -1.24
CA PHE A 117 4.52 -2.27 -2.59
C PHE A 117 5.61 -2.78 -3.52
N THR A 118 5.22 -3.21 -4.70
CA THR A 118 6.10 -3.54 -5.81
C THR A 118 5.56 -2.92 -7.09
N GLY A 119 6.45 -2.40 -7.91
CA GLY A 119 6.10 -1.82 -9.19
C GLY A 119 7.33 -1.57 -10.04
N ARG A 120 7.11 -1.32 -11.32
CA ARG A 120 8.16 -0.91 -12.26
C ARG A 120 7.91 0.54 -12.64
N HIS A 121 8.94 1.39 -12.66
CA HIS A 121 8.79 2.75 -13.15
C HIS A 121 8.33 2.73 -14.61
N ALA A 122 7.11 3.23 -14.86
CA ALA A 122 6.54 3.20 -16.21
C ALA A 122 6.97 4.41 -17.03
N HIS A 123 7.00 5.60 -16.41
CA HIS A 123 7.22 6.90 -17.07
C HIS A 123 8.18 7.75 -16.22
N GLU A 124 8.84 8.76 -16.81
CA GLU A 124 9.47 9.84 -16.03
C GLU A 124 8.37 10.49 -15.20
N THR A 125 8.31 10.15 -13.92
CA THR A 125 7.28 10.63 -13.01
C THR A 125 7.94 11.43 -11.93
N LEU A 126 7.35 12.56 -11.53
CA LEU A 126 7.89 13.47 -10.50
C LEU A 126 9.26 14.13 -10.84
N GLY A 127 9.63 14.25 -12.12
CA GLY A 127 10.89 14.87 -12.54
C GLY A 127 12.13 14.02 -12.25
N LEU A 128 11.95 12.70 -12.15
CA LEU A 128 13.00 11.75 -11.83
C LEU A 128 13.45 11.01 -13.09
N PRO A 129 14.76 10.84 -13.32
CA PRO A 129 15.26 10.05 -14.45
C PRO A 129 14.77 8.60 -14.33
N LEU A 130 14.31 8.06 -15.46
CA LEU A 130 13.89 6.67 -15.58
C LEU A 130 15.05 5.72 -15.26
N THR A 131 15.02 5.12 -14.07
CA THR A 131 15.92 4.00 -13.74
C THR A 131 15.44 2.68 -14.36
N GLY A 132 14.18 2.62 -14.84
CA GLY A 132 13.56 1.40 -15.41
C GLY A 132 13.44 0.21 -14.45
N GLY A 133 13.98 0.36 -13.24
CA GLY A 133 14.12 -0.68 -12.23
C GLY A 133 12.79 -1.05 -11.59
N GLN A 134 12.71 -2.32 -11.21
CA GLN A 134 11.66 -2.80 -10.32
C GLN A 134 11.96 -2.31 -8.90
N VAL A 135 10.98 -1.69 -8.26
CA VAL A 135 11.08 -1.26 -6.86
C VAL A 135 10.27 -2.17 -5.97
N LYS A 136 10.74 -2.33 -4.73
CA LYS A 136 10.07 -3.07 -3.67
C LYS A 136 10.16 -2.26 -2.39
N VAL A 137 9.04 -1.68 -1.96
CA VAL A 137 9.01 -0.64 -0.93
C VAL A 137 8.05 -1.07 0.18
N PRO A 138 8.54 -1.32 1.41
CA PRO A 138 7.67 -1.45 2.57
C PRO A 138 6.96 -0.12 2.85
N ILE A 139 5.65 -0.20 3.10
CA ILE A 139 4.81 0.95 3.42
C ILE A 139 4.13 0.69 4.77
N VAL A 140 4.15 1.69 5.64
CA VAL A 140 3.36 1.71 6.87
C VAL A 140 2.47 2.93 6.86
N GLY A 141 1.16 2.70 6.94
CA GLY A 141 0.16 3.74 7.17
C GLY A 141 -0.35 3.71 8.60
N VAL A 142 -0.36 4.86 9.26
CA VAL A 142 -1.00 5.04 10.58
C VAL A 142 -2.16 6.00 10.42
N TYR A 143 -3.34 5.59 10.87
CA TYR A 143 -4.60 6.28 10.64
C TYR A 143 -5.31 6.55 11.96
N GLU A 144 -5.79 7.78 12.13
CA GLU A 144 -6.68 8.20 13.20
C GLU A 144 -8.10 8.23 12.65
N ILE A 145 -9.04 7.64 13.40
CA ILE A 145 -10.41 7.42 12.97
C ILE A 145 -11.38 8.17 13.89
N GLU A 146 -12.26 8.98 13.29
CA GLU A 146 -13.39 9.61 13.97
C GLU A 146 -14.66 9.36 13.16
N GLU A 147 -15.78 9.11 13.84
CA GLU A 147 -17.09 8.89 13.19
C GLU A 147 -17.06 7.87 12.03
N ARG A 148 -16.16 6.88 12.14
CA ARG A 148 -15.91 5.85 11.11
C ARG A 148 -15.43 6.41 9.77
N LEU A 149 -14.58 7.43 9.84
CA LEU A 149 -13.81 7.92 8.72
C LEU A 149 -12.38 8.19 9.19
N ILE A 150 -11.43 8.00 8.29
CA ILE A 150 -10.04 8.36 8.54
C ILE A 150 -9.95 9.89 8.49
N VAL A 151 -9.63 10.53 9.61
CA VAL A 151 -9.47 11.99 9.69
C VAL A 151 -8.02 12.42 9.50
N ARG A 152 -7.07 11.58 9.91
CA ARG A 152 -5.64 11.83 9.74
C ARG A 152 -4.91 10.55 9.39
N GLY A 153 -4.03 10.62 8.40
CA GLY A 153 -3.15 9.54 8.02
C GLY A 153 -1.69 9.99 8.00
N ARG A 154 -0.78 9.08 8.32
CA ARG A 154 0.67 9.25 8.22
C ARG A 154 1.24 8.04 7.48
N LEU A 155 1.84 8.28 6.33
CA LEU A 155 2.48 7.27 5.49
C LEU A 155 3.99 7.34 5.65
N TYR A 156 4.59 6.20 5.94
CA TYR A 156 6.01 5.96 6.04
C TYR A 156 6.42 4.94 4.98
N PHE A 157 7.44 5.27 4.21
CA PHE A 157 8.04 4.39 3.21
C PHE A 157 9.47 4.84 2.90
N ASP A 158 10.27 3.95 2.33
CA ASP A 158 11.62 4.31 1.87
C ASP A 158 11.54 5.05 0.52
N VAL A 159 11.76 6.35 0.57
CA VAL A 159 11.77 7.21 -0.62
C VAL A 159 12.90 6.83 -1.55
N ALA A 160 14.10 6.55 -1.05
CA ALA A 160 15.23 6.29 -1.95
C ALA A 160 15.04 5.01 -2.76
N THR A 161 14.47 3.97 -2.16
CA THR A 161 14.07 2.75 -2.91
C THR A 161 12.91 3.04 -3.85
N LEU A 162 11.90 3.83 -3.43
CA LEU A 162 10.79 4.22 -4.32
C LEU A 162 11.29 5.00 -5.54
N LEU A 163 12.31 5.84 -5.38
CA LEU A 163 12.95 6.59 -6.47
C LEU A 163 13.96 5.76 -7.29
N GLY A 164 14.15 4.47 -6.95
CA GLY A 164 15.09 3.57 -7.63
C GLY A 164 16.57 3.79 -7.33
N ARG A 165 16.93 4.65 -6.36
CA ARG A 165 18.33 5.03 -6.07
C ARG A 165 19.15 3.95 -5.35
N PHE A 166 18.47 2.97 -4.74
CA PHE A 166 19.12 1.79 -4.13
C PHE A 166 18.98 0.52 -4.98
N ALA A 167 18.28 0.57 -6.13
CA ALA A 167 18.20 -0.57 -7.03
C ALA A 167 19.50 -0.77 -7.84
N GLU A 168 20.27 0.31 -8.08
CA GLU A 168 21.49 0.28 -8.88
C GLU A 168 22.71 -0.31 -8.14
N SER A 169 22.67 -0.45 -6.80
CA SER A 169 23.85 -0.81 -6.00
C SER A 169 24.18 -2.32 -5.94
N HIS A 170 23.45 -3.18 -6.66
CA HIS A 170 23.69 -4.63 -6.61
C HIS A 170 24.07 -5.31 -7.94
N GLU A 171 23.99 -4.63 -9.10
CA GLU A 171 24.41 -5.24 -10.39
C GLU A 171 25.84 -4.90 -10.82
N HIS A 172 26.49 -3.89 -10.23
CA HIS A 172 27.85 -3.50 -10.64
C HIS A 172 29.00 -4.25 -9.93
N GLU A 173 28.75 -4.99 -8.84
CA GLU A 173 29.81 -5.76 -8.16
C GLU A 173 29.91 -7.23 -8.59
N ALA A 174 28.88 -7.83 -9.18
CA ALA A 174 28.94 -9.23 -9.61
C ALA A 174 29.78 -9.42 -10.88
N THR A 175 29.66 -8.51 -11.84
CA THR A 175 30.34 -8.63 -13.15
C THR A 175 31.84 -8.32 -13.10
N LYS A 176 32.33 -7.66 -12.03
CA LYS A 176 33.75 -7.34 -11.89
C LYS A 176 34.57 -8.47 -11.24
N ARG A 177 33.95 -9.39 -10.52
CA ARG A 177 34.64 -10.51 -9.86
C ARG A 177 34.81 -11.75 -10.75
N GLU A 178 34.07 -11.86 -11.85
CA GLU A 178 34.20 -12.99 -12.79
C GLU A 178 35.24 -12.76 -13.91
N ASN A 179 35.72 -11.53 -14.11
CA ASN A 179 36.77 -11.23 -15.10
C ASN A 179 38.19 -11.11 -14.52
N GLU A 180 38.36 -11.35 -13.21
CA GLU A 180 39.66 -11.29 -12.52
C GLU A 180 40.06 -12.64 -11.86
N GLN A 181 39.46 -13.77 -12.27
CA GLN A 181 39.88 -15.12 -11.89
C GLN A 181 40.37 -15.95 -13.07
#